data_AF-L0K007-F1
#
_entry.id   AF-L0K007-F1
#
_cell.length_a   1.000
_cell.length_b   1.000
_cell.length_c   1.000
_cell.angle_alpha   90.00
_cell.angle_beta   90.00
_cell.angle_gamma   90.00
#
_symmetry.space_group_name_H-M   'P 1'
#
loop_
_entity.id
_entity.type
_entity.pdbx_description
1 polymer ?
#
loop_
_entity_poly.entity_id
_entity_poly.type
_entity_poly.pdbx_seq_one_letter_code
_entity_poly.pdbx_strand_id
1 'polypeptide(L)' 'MNAQVRKPTTRVCEECERAERWDEDLGAWQLVLEDGDKQVGNPHCIHEWDITGTFNPISGHGEDA' A
#
# COMPACT_ATOMS: atom_id res chain seq x y z
N MET A 1 -21.92 -11.36 13.38
CA MET A 1 -21.18 -10.48 12.44
C MET A 1 -19.95 -11.22 11.98
N ASN A 2 -19.67 -11.25 10.68
CA ASN A 2 -18.41 -11.80 10.14
C ASN A 2 -17.51 -10.64 9.74
N ALA A 3 -16.39 -10.51 10.44
CA ALA A 3 -15.33 -9.58 10.07
C ALA A 3 -14.61 -10.13 8.82
N GLN A 4 -14.39 -9.27 7.81
CA GLN A 4 -13.61 -9.63 6.63
C GLN A 4 -12.21 -9.04 6.75
N VAL A 5 -11.20 -9.90 6.61
CA VAL A 5 -9.81 -9.45 6.54
C VAL A 5 -9.49 -8.97 5.12
N ARG A 6 -8.88 -7.80 5.01
CA ARG A 6 -8.44 -7.19 3.75
C ARG A 6 -6.93 -6.93 3.78
N LYS A 7 -6.33 -6.99 2.59
CA LYS A 7 -4.94 -6.56 2.32
C LYS A 7 -4.92 -5.13 1.78
N PRO A 8 -3.85 -4.36 1.98
CA PRO A 8 -3.69 -3.09 1.28
C PRO A 8 -3.54 -3.36 -0.23
N THR A 9 -4.06 -2.44 -1.04
CA THR A 9 -3.90 -2.44 -2.51
C THR A 9 -3.01 -1.31 -3.00
N THR A 10 -2.61 -0.42 -2.09
CA THR A 10 -1.67 0.68 -2.32
C THR A 10 -0.77 0.79 -1.11
N ARG A 11 0.49 1.18 -1.32
CA ARG A 11 1.44 1.48 -0.26
C ARG A 11 2.40 2.58 -0.70
N VAL A 12 2.88 3.36 0.25
CA VAL A 12 3.87 4.42 0.05
C VAL A 12 4.98 4.23 1.04
N CYS A 13 6.23 4.33 0.58
CA CYS A 13 7.40 4.16 1.43
C CYS A 13 7.49 5.38 2.34
N GLU A 14 7.54 5.16 3.66
CA GLU A 14 7.58 6.26 4.63
C GLU A 14 8.88 7.06 4.56
N GLU A 15 9.96 6.44 4.05
CA GLU A 15 11.29 7.04 4.00
C GLU A 15 11.62 7.74 2.67
N CYS A 16 11.17 7.21 1.53
CA CYS A 16 11.58 7.69 0.21
C CYS A 16 10.41 7.96 -0.76
N GLU A 17 9.18 7.91 -0.23
CA GLU A 17 7.95 8.29 -0.93
C GLU A 17 7.61 7.43 -2.15
N ARG A 18 8.37 6.35 -2.40
CA ARG A 18 8.07 5.38 -3.46
C ARG A 18 6.66 4.82 -3.27
N ALA A 19 5.78 5.06 -4.26
CA ALA A 19 4.42 4.57 -4.26
C ALA A 19 4.27 3.32 -5.14
N GLU A 20 3.55 2.33 -4.61
CA GLU A 20 3.24 1.10 -5.33
C GLU A 20 1.76 0.75 -5.23
N ARG A 21 1.24 0.15 -6.30
CA ARG A 21 -0.11 -0.41 -6.37
C ARG A 21 -0.04 -1.91 -6.60
N TRP A 22 -0.90 -2.66 -5.93
CA TRP A 22 -1.07 -4.08 -6.18
C TRP A 22 -1.78 -4.28 -7.53
N ASP A 23 -1.15 -5.06 -8.40
CA ASP A 23 -1.71 -5.51 -9.67
C ASP A 23 -2.24 -6.95 -9.46
N GLU A 24 -3.56 -7.13 -9.56
CA GLU A 24 -4.19 -8.44 -9.37
C GLU A 24 -3.95 -9.39 -10.55
N ASP A 25 -3.75 -8.87 -11.76
CA ASP A 25 -3.51 -9.68 -12.96
C ASP A 25 -2.09 -10.26 -12.93
N LEU A 26 -1.11 -9.44 -12.50
CA LEU A 26 0.27 -9.86 -12.33
C LEU A 26 0.54 -10.54 -10.99
N GLY A 27 -0.36 -10.38 -10.01
CA GLY A 27 -0.16 -10.86 -8.64
C GLY A 27 1.07 -10.25 -7.98
N ALA A 28 1.37 -8.97 -8.26
CA ALA A 28 2.59 -8.31 -7.84
C ALA A 28 2.40 -6.81 -7.60
N TRP A 29 3.26 -6.22 -6.77
CA TRP A 29 3.34 -4.76 -6.59
C TRP A 29 4.01 -4.12 -7.79
N GLN A 30 3.39 -3.07 -8.33
CA GLN A 30 3.91 -2.27 -9.43
C GLN A 30 4.15 -0.83 -8.97
N LEU A 31 5.22 -0.22 -9.48
CA LEU A 31 5.49 1.20 -9.30
C LEU A 31 4.35 2.03 -9.91
N VAL A 32 3.94 3.07 -9.21
CA VAL A 32 3.03 4.07 -9.77
C VAL A 32 3.73 4.81 -10.92
N LEU A 33 2.94 5.16 -11.93
CA LEU A 33 3.35 6.04 -13.02
C LEU A 33 2.88 7.46 -12.74
N GLU A 34 3.75 8.43 -12.93
CA GLU A 34 3.40 9.85 -12.99
C GLU A 34 3.84 10.39 -14.35
N ASP A 35 2.93 11.01 -15.09
CA ASP A 35 3.15 11.51 -16.45
C ASP A 35 3.75 10.48 -17.44
N GLY A 36 3.49 9.19 -17.17
CA GLY A 36 4.00 8.07 -17.99
C GLY A 36 5.33 7.49 -17.51
N ASP A 37 5.99 8.13 -16.54
CA ASP A 37 7.28 7.69 -16.00
C ASP A 37 7.11 6.92 -14.68
N LYS A 38 7.91 5.86 -14.52
CA LYS A 38 7.94 5.04 -13.30
C LYS A 38 8.58 5.80 -12.15
N GLN A 39 7.84 5.93 -11.05
CA GLN A 39 8.34 6.53 -9.83
C GLN A 39 9.12 5.50 -9.02
N VAL A 40 10.42 5.36 -9.34
CA VAL A 40 11.31 4.33 -8.76
C VAL A 40 11.70 4.62 -7.30
N GLY A 41 11.52 5.85 -6.82
CA GLY A 41 12.00 6.29 -5.51
C GLY A 41 13.54 6.26 -5.42
N ASN A 42 14.08 6.13 -4.20
CA ASN A 42 15.53 6.00 -3.98
C ASN A 42 15.99 4.54 -4.11
N PRO A 43 16.88 4.18 -5.08
CA PRO A 43 17.38 2.81 -5.26
C PRO A 43 18.20 2.25 -4.08
N HIS A 44 18.67 3.10 -3.18
CA HIS A 44 19.45 2.72 -1.99
C HIS A 44 18.61 2.71 -0.70
N CYS A 45 17.30 2.92 -0.80
CA CYS A 45 16.39 2.85 0.33
C CYS A 45 16.05 1.39 0.66
N ILE A 46 16.11 1.04 1.95
CA ILE A 46 15.44 -0.15 2.46
C ILE A 46 14.01 0.29 2.75
N HIS A 47 13.07 -0.06 1.87
CA HIS A 47 11.73 0.48 1.95
C HIS A 47 10.99 0.02 3.21
N GLU A 48 10.45 1.01 3.93
CA GLU A 48 9.59 0.83 5.09
C GLU A 48 8.15 1.17 4.72
N TRP A 49 7.20 0.34 5.16
CA TRP A 49 5.78 0.44 4.81
C TRP A 49 4.93 0.40 6.06
N ASP A 50 4.05 1.39 6.22
CA ASP A 50 2.98 1.48 7.23
C ASP A 50 3.37 0.89 8.60
N ILE A 51 4.50 1.33 9.14
CA ILE A 51 5.02 0.81 10.41
C ILE A 51 4.12 1.23 11.59
N THR A 52 3.44 2.38 11.42
CA THR A 52 2.54 2.95 12.42
C THR A 52 1.17 2.29 12.45
N GLY A 53 0.86 1.42 11.48
CA GLY A 53 -0.39 0.64 11.46
C GLY A 53 -1.62 1.48 11.12
N THR A 54 -1.46 2.50 10.27
CA THR A 54 -2.57 3.31 9.77
C THR A 54 -3.56 2.50 8.92
N PHE A 55 -3.13 1.41 8.29
CA PHE A 55 -4.01 0.48 7.60
C PHE A 55 -4.78 -0.41 8.58
N ASN A 56 -6.11 -0.33 8.54
CA ASN A 56 -6.97 -1.27 9.25
C ASN A 56 -7.26 -2.51 8.37
N PRO A 57 -6.79 -3.72 8.77
CA PRO A 57 -7.00 -4.94 8.01
C PRO A 57 -8.42 -5.51 8.15
N ILE A 58 -9.28 -4.96 9.00
CA ILE A 58 -10.62 -5.45 9.26
C ILE A 58 -11.66 -4.57 8.58
N SER A 59 -12.45 -5.17 7.70
CA SER A 59 -13.60 -4.56 7.04
C SER A 59 -14.90 -5.20 7.54
N GLY A 60 -15.79 -4.37 8.08
CA GLY A 60 -17.12 -4.75 8.59
C GLY A 60 -17.55 -3.74 9.66
N HIS A 61 -18.73 -3.12 9.49
CA HIS A 61 -19.26 -2.08 10.38
C HIS A 61 -19.21 -2.50 11.87
N GLY A 62 -18.19 -2.03 12.58
CA GLY A 62 -18.29 -1.71 14.00
C GLY A 62 -18.50 -0.21 14.06
N GLU A 63 -19.64 0.19 14.60
CA GLU A 63 -20.07 1.59 14.72
C GLU A 63 -18.97 2.46 15.31
N ASP A 64 -18.77 3.63 14.70
CA ASP A 64 -18.10 4.76 15.31
C ASP A 64 -18.76 5.05 16.67
N ALA A 65 -18.00 4.91 17.76
CA ALA A 65 -18.31 5.44 19.08
C ALA A 65 -17.04 6.02 19.71
#